data_AF-A0A7S3QSZ4-F1
#
_entry.id   AF-A0A7S3QSZ4-F1
#
_cell.length_a   1.000
_cell.length_b   1.000
_cell.length_c   1.000
_cell.angle_alpha   90.00
_cell.angle_beta   90.00
_cell.angle_gamma   90.00
#
_symmetry.space_group_name_H-M   'P 1'
#
loop_
_entity.id
_entity.type
_entity.pdbx_description
1 polymer ?
#
loop_
_entity_poly.entity_id
_entity_poly.type
_entity_poly.pdbx_seq_one_letter_code
_entity_poly.pdbx_strand_id
1 'polypeptide(L)'
;MISQRAARESVLQEQRAKAGTLGAANRALLAQQFGLKEATFRAAAQQQQRQQQQQQHSGRHHSDMELPRERPHGPASHEAWDPCKQEPQRQGSGSREGGAPGRVSTVEEAVQKLCEAALAPHAQAMLDCMLPRQETYASLTAMHKAVQEQEAELTREVEAARQALRDTQQGSRSSTTQAHLDAAQAELSVALQRAEAAKESHAKIMRAYVDVRAGLEHIATMLGQLPLPPGQLPVPISEDTLGDVLAQSHQRLASALKFIHTLPKAGALLELMLMQESDQLTSNN
;
A
#
# COMPACT_ATOMS: atom_id res chain seq x y z
N MET A 1 34.41 -25.68 51.02
CA MET A 1 34.48 -25.63 49.54
C MET A 1 33.52 -26.59 48.81
N ILE A 2 32.99 -27.65 49.45
CA ILE A 2 32.08 -28.62 48.80
C ILE A 2 30.69 -28.01 48.47
N SER A 3 30.20 -27.08 49.29
CA SER A 3 28.87 -26.47 49.13
C SER A 3 28.69 -25.61 47.87
N GLN A 4 29.75 -25.01 47.32
CA GLN A 4 29.64 -24.15 46.13
C GLN A 4 29.58 -24.95 44.82
N ARG A 5 30.15 -26.16 44.78
CA ARG A 5 30.06 -27.03 43.59
C ARG A 5 28.66 -27.61 43.42
N ALA A 6 28.04 -28.07 44.52
CA ALA A 6 26.67 -28.57 44.50
C ALA A 6 25.65 -27.48 44.07
N ALA A 7 25.82 -26.24 44.56
CA ALA A 7 24.98 -25.13 44.13
C ALA A 7 25.13 -24.82 42.63
N ARG A 8 26.36 -24.86 42.11
CA ARG A 8 26.63 -24.62 40.69
C ARG A 8 26.06 -25.73 39.79
N GLU A 9 26.16 -26.98 40.21
CA GLU A 9 25.59 -28.12 39.48
C GLU A 9 24.06 -28.05 39.46
N SER A 10 23.42 -27.68 40.57
CA SER A 10 21.97 -27.46 40.63
C SER A 10 21.51 -26.37 39.65
N VAL A 11 22.22 -25.24 39.58
CA VAL A 11 21.88 -24.15 38.65
C VAL A 11 22.05 -24.58 37.20
N LEU A 12 23.11 -25.33 36.87
CA LEU A 12 23.32 -25.84 35.51
C LEU A 12 22.28 -26.87 35.11
N GLN A 13 21.82 -27.70 36.06
CA GLN A 13 20.76 -28.67 35.82
C GLN A 13 19.40 -27.99 35.59
N GLU A 14 19.11 -26.93 36.35
CA GLU A 14 17.91 -26.11 36.16
C GLU A 14 17.93 -25.38 34.81
N GLN A 15 19.09 -24.84 34.39
CA GLN A 15 19.23 -24.20 33.08
C GLN A 15 19.07 -25.20 31.93
N ARG A 16 19.59 -26.43 32.06
CA ARG A 16 19.38 -27.49 31.07
C ARG A 16 17.92 -27.92 30.97
N ALA A 17 17.22 -28.00 32.10
CA ALA A 17 15.79 -28.30 32.11
C ALA A 17 14.99 -27.20 31.40
N LYS A 18 15.27 -25.92 31.70
CA LYS A 18 14.62 -24.77 31.04
C LYS A 18 14.93 -24.69 29.53
N ALA A 19 16.16 -24.99 29.13
CA ALA A 19 16.54 -25.06 27.71
C ALA A 19 15.80 -26.21 26.99
N GLY A 20 15.64 -27.35 27.66
CA GLY A 20 14.87 -28.49 27.14
C GLY A 20 13.39 -28.15 26.92
N THR A 21 12.75 -27.48 27.89
CA THR A 21 11.35 -27.07 27.77
C THR A 21 11.15 -26.01 26.69
N LEU A 22 12.07 -25.04 26.57
CA LEU A 22 12.02 -24.03 25.50
C LEU A 22 12.21 -24.68 24.12
N GLY A 23 13.14 -25.62 23.98
CA GLY A 23 13.33 -26.35 22.72
C GLY A 23 12.11 -27.19 22.33
N ALA A 24 11.42 -27.80 23.29
CA ALA A 24 10.18 -28.55 23.04
C ALA A 24 9.02 -27.61 22.64
N ALA A 25 8.86 -26.48 23.33
CA ALA A 25 7.84 -25.49 23.01
C ALA A 25 8.06 -24.86 21.62
N ASN A 26 9.32 -24.57 21.26
CA ASN A 26 9.63 -23.99 19.96
C ASN A 26 9.37 -25.00 18.82
N ARG A 27 9.69 -26.28 19.01
CA ARG A 27 9.31 -27.33 18.05
C ARG A 27 7.80 -27.48 17.90
N ALA A 28 7.03 -27.36 18.98
CA ALA A 28 5.57 -27.42 18.93
C ALA A 28 4.96 -26.21 18.20
N LEU A 29 5.48 -25.01 18.43
CA LEU A 29 5.07 -23.79 17.71
C LEU A 29 5.39 -23.88 16.22
N LEU A 30 6.57 -24.36 15.86
CA LEU A 30 6.94 -24.56 14.45
C LEU A 30 6.04 -25.62 13.80
N ALA A 31 5.79 -26.75 14.46
CA ALA A 31 4.87 -27.77 13.95
C ALA A 31 3.44 -27.22 13.75
N GLN A 32 2.98 -26.34 14.63
CA GLN A 32 1.68 -25.69 14.49
C GLN A 32 1.65 -24.67 13.34
N GLN A 33 2.68 -23.83 13.20
CA GLN A 33 2.76 -22.85 12.11
C GLN A 33 2.88 -23.52 10.74
N PHE A 34 3.70 -24.56 10.61
CA PHE A 34 3.86 -25.27 9.34
C PHE A 34 2.68 -26.19 9.03
N GLY A 35 2.07 -26.81 10.04
CA GLY A 35 0.83 -27.58 9.87
C GLY A 35 -0.36 -26.72 9.42
N LEU A 36 -0.49 -25.50 9.96
CA LEU A 36 -1.51 -24.54 9.53
C LEU A 36 -1.27 -24.06 8.08
N LYS A 37 -0.01 -23.83 7.71
CA LYS A 37 0.38 -23.45 6.34
C LYS A 37 0.05 -24.56 5.33
N GLU A 38 0.32 -25.83 5.66
CA GLU A 38 -0.07 -26.96 4.80
C GLU A 38 -1.60 -27.10 4.66
N ALA A 39 -2.35 -26.87 5.74
CA ALA A 39 -3.81 -26.92 5.69
C ALA A 39 -4.39 -25.81 4.81
N THR A 40 -3.87 -24.57 4.92
CA THR A 40 -4.26 -23.46 4.05
C THR A 40 -3.88 -23.69 2.59
N PHE A 41 -2.71 -24.30 2.32
CA PHE A 41 -2.28 -24.61 0.97
C PHE A 41 -3.16 -25.69 0.32
N ARG A 42 -3.53 -26.75 1.05
CA ARG A 42 -4.47 -27.77 0.55
C ARG A 42 -5.87 -27.21 0.33
N ALA A 43 -6.35 -26.34 1.20
CA ALA A 43 -7.64 -25.67 1.04
C ALA A 43 -7.66 -24.77 -0.21
N ALA A 44 -6.59 -23.99 -0.43
CA ALA A 44 -6.43 -23.17 -1.63
C ALA A 44 -6.36 -24.02 -2.92
N ALA A 45 -5.62 -25.13 -2.90
CA ALA A 45 -5.54 -26.07 -4.02
C ALA A 45 -6.90 -26.70 -4.37
N GLN A 46 -7.69 -27.10 -3.36
CA GLN A 46 -9.04 -27.62 -3.58
C GLN A 46 -10.00 -26.56 -4.14
N GLN A 47 -9.89 -25.31 -3.68
CA GLN A 47 -10.69 -24.20 -4.20
C GLN A 47 -10.36 -23.91 -5.65
N GLN A 48 -9.08 -23.93 -6.03
CA GLN A 48 -8.64 -23.74 -7.40
C GLN A 48 -9.12 -24.88 -8.32
N GLN A 49 -9.11 -26.12 -7.84
CA GLN A 49 -9.63 -27.27 -8.58
C GLN A 49 -11.15 -27.19 -8.80
N ARG A 50 -11.92 -26.71 -7.81
CA ARG A 50 -13.36 -26.46 -7.96
C ARG A 50 -13.67 -25.36 -8.99
N GLN A 51 -12.89 -24.29 -9.03
CA GLN A 51 -13.04 -23.23 -10.03
C GLN A 51 -12.78 -23.74 -11.44
N GLN A 52 -11.76 -24.59 -11.65
CA GLN A 52 -11.49 -25.19 -12.96
C GLN A 52 -12.63 -26.11 -13.41
N GLN A 53 -13.24 -26.89 -12.51
CA GLN A 53 -14.40 -27.73 -12.86
C GLN A 53 -15.62 -26.88 -13.26
N GLN A 54 -15.88 -25.76 -12.58
CA GLN A 54 -16.97 -24.85 -12.96
C GLN A 54 -16.76 -24.23 -14.35
N GLN A 55 -15.53 -23.85 -14.69
CA GLN A 55 -15.20 -23.32 -16.03
C GLN A 55 -15.35 -24.37 -17.14
N GLN A 56 -15.04 -25.64 -16.86
CA GLN A 56 -15.24 -26.74 -17.81
C GLN A 56 -16.73 -27.05 -18.04
N HIS A 57 -17.59 -26.85 -17.04
CA HIS A 57 -19.03 -27.02 -17.18
C HIS A 57 -19.71 -25.83 -17.90
N SER A 58 -19.22 -24.60 -17.71
CA SER A 58 -19.73 -23.43 -18.46
C SER A 58 -19.34 -23.44 -19.94
N GLY A 59 -18.18 -24.01 -20.29
CA GLY A 59 -17.72 -24.12 -21.68
C GLY A 59 -18.49 -25.14 -22.55
N ARG A 60 -19.29 -26.02 -21.95
CA ARG A 60 -20.02 -27.08 -22.67
C ARG A 60 -21.42 -26.69 -23.14
N HIS A 61 -21.90 -25.49 -22.78
CA HIS A 61 -23.24 -24.99 -23.13
C HIS A 61 -23.23 -23.85 -24.18
N HIS A 62 -22.11 -23.61 -24.88
CA HIS A 62 -22.01 -22.52 -25.87
C HIS A 62 -21.61 -22.98 -27.28
N SER A 63 -21.71 -24.28 -27.58
CA SER A 63 -21.28 -24.85 -28.87
C SER A 63 -22.41 -25.14 -29.85
N ASP A 64 -23.55 -24.44 -29.78
CA ASP A 64 -24.59 -24.51 -30.82
C ASP A 64 -25.26 -23.13 -31.01
N MET A 65 -24.67 -22.28 -31.83
CA MET A 65 -25.46 -21.37 -32.66
C MET A 65 -24.66 -20.94 -33.89
N GLU A 66 -25.16 -21.38 -35.05
CA GLU A 66 -24.63 -21.14 -36.39
C GLU A 66 -24.72 -19.66 -36.81
N LEU A 67 -23.72 -19.23 -37.58
CA LEU A 67 -23.69 -17.99 -38.38
C LEU A 67 -24.04 -18.31 -39.83
N PRO A 68 -24.66 -17.36 -40.56
CA PRO A 68 -24.39 -17.21 -41.99
C PRO A 68 -23.68 -15.88 -42.31
N ARG A 69 -22.69 -15.99 -43.21
CA ARG A 69 -21.91 -14.95 -43.88
C ARG A 69 -22.77 -14.02 -44.74
N GLU A 70 -22.31 -12.77 -44.96
CA GLU A 70 -21.97 -12.18 -46.28
C GLU A 70 -21.01 -10.97 -46.12
N ARG A 71 -20.20 -10.68 -47.15
CA ARG A 71 -19.15 -9.62 -47.28
C ARG A 71 -19.73 -8.39 -48.04
N PRO A 72 -18.94 -7.47 -48.67
CA PRO A 72 -17.74 -6.66 -48.30
C PRO A 72 -17.92 -5.13 -48.60
N HIS A 73 -16.94 -4.30 -48.20
CA HIS A 73 -16.26 -3.22 -48.99
C HIS A 73 -15.93 -1.96 -48.17
N GLY A 74 -14.73 -1.39 -48.43
CA GLY A 74 -14.44 0.04 -48.26
C GLY A 74 -13.27 0.37 -47.32
N PRO A 75 -12.14 0.89 -47.84
CA PRO A 75 -11.01 1.35 -47.04
C PRO A 75 -11.10 2.86 -46.76
N ALA A 76 -10.84 3.29 -45.53
CA ALA A 76 -10.36 4.64 -45.22
C ALA A 76 -9.93 4.68 -43.75
N SER A 77 -8.65 5.03 -43.57
CA SER A 77 -8.16 6.10 -42.70
C SER A 77 -8.57 6.18 -41.21
N HIS A 78 -7.62 6.76 -40.47
CA HIS A 78 -7.74 7.47 -39.19
C HIS A 78 -7.34 6.77 -37.88
N GLU A 79 -6.38 7.45 -37.25
CA GLU A 79 -6.35 7.82 -35.83
C GLU A 79 -5.91 6.79 -34.79
N ALA A 80 -4.63 6.93 -34.44
CA ALA A 80 -4.20 7.39 -33.11
C ALA A 80 -5.24 7.25 -31.98
N TRP A 81 -4.94 6.32 -31.09
CA TRP A 81 -5.65 6.05 -29.85
C TRP A 81 -5.38 7.19 -28.85
N ASP A 82 -6.43 7.93 -28.47
CA ASP A 82 -6.36 8.96 -27.44
C ASP A 82 -7.33 8.59 -26.29
N PRO A 83 -6.86 8.16 -25.11
CA PRO A 83 -7.71 7.62 -24.06
C PRO A 83 -8.12 8.72 -23.08
N CYS A 84 -9.01 9.64 -23.49
CA CYS A 84 -9.50 10.68 -22.57
C CYS A 84 -10.95 11.15 -22.81
N LYS A 85 -11.83 10.29 -23.36
CA LYS A 85 -13.29 10.53 -23.35
C LYS A 85 -14.04 9.34 -22.77
N GLN A 86 -14.33 9.41 -21.47
CA GLN A 86 -15.49 8.74 -20.88
C GLN A 86 -16.23 9.74 -20.00
N GLU A 87 -17.27 10.36 -20.58
CA GLU A 87 -18.41 10.90 -19.83
C GLU A 87 -19.19 9.73 -19.21
N PRO A 88 -19.62 9.82 -17.94
CA PRO A 88 -20.69 8.99 -17.45
C PRO A 88 -22.03 9.72 -17.64
N GLN A 89 -22.86 9.19 -18.54
CA GLN A 89 -24.30 9.47 -18.59
C GLN A 89 -24.95 9.08 -17.25
N ARG A 90 -25.40 10.06 -16.47
CA ARG A 90 -26.40 9.84 -15.40
C ARG A 90 -27.79 9.92 -16.02
N GLN A 91 -28.46 8.78 -16.16
CA GLN A 91 -29.92 8.71 -16.22
C GLN A 91 -30.46 8.70 -14.78
N GLY A 92 -31.36 9.64 -14.50
CA GLY A 92 -32.09 9.70 -13.25
C GLY A 92 -33.32 8.79 -13.23
N SER A 93 -33.66 8.28 -12.06
CA SER A 93 -35.03 8.02 -11.61
C SER A 93 -35.03 7.70 -10.11
N GLY A 94 -35.93 8.34 -9.35
CA GLY A 94 -36.12 8.05 -7.93
C GLY A 94 -36.70 9.21 -7.13
N SER A 95 -38.01 9.21 -6.97
CA SER A 95 -38.83 10.22 -6.29
C SER A 95 -38.49 10.47 -4.82
N ARG A 96 -38.77 11.72 -4.41
CA ARG A 96 -38.92 12.23 -3.04
C ARG A 96 -39.72 11.31 -2.12
N GLU A 97 -39.27 11.17 -0.87
CA GLU A 97 -40.11 11.32 0.33
C GLU A 97 -39.28 11.95 1.46
N GLY A 98 -39.89 12.88 2.20
CA GLY A 98 -39.24 13.60 3.30
C GLY A 98 -39.31 12.84 4.64
N GLY A 99 -38.29 13.03 5.48
CA GLY A 99 -38.29 12.58 6.87
C GLY A 99 -36.97 12.81 7.61
N ALA A 100 -36.97 13.79 8.52
CA ALA A 100 -36.09 14.02 9.69
C ALA A 100 -34.53 14.06 9.53
N PRO A 101 -33.83 14.95 10.28
CA PRO A 101 -32.36 15.04 10.27
C PRO A 101 -31.73 13.83 10.97
N GLY A 102 -31.33 12.83 10.20
CA GLY A 102 -30.53 11.70 10.68
C GLY A 102 -29.13 12.14 11.09
N ARG A 103 -28.71 11.74 12.29
CA ARG A 103 -27.35 11.93 12.83
C ARG A 103 -26.31 11.46 11.82
N VAL A 104 -25.37 12.34 11.52
CA VAL A 104 -24.20 12.03 10.71
C VAL A 104 -23.25 11.18 11.55
N SER A 105 -22.89 9.99 11.10
CA SER A 105 -22.17 9.02 11.94
C SER A 105 -20.65 9.05 11.72
N THR A 106 -20.19 9.57 10.58
CA THR A 106 -18.77 9.73 10.25
C THR A 106 -18.45 11.17 9.83
N VAL A 107 -17.22 11.61 10.12
CA VAL A 107 -16.75 12.96 9.76
C VAL A 107 -16.81 13.19 8.25
N GLU A 108 -16.61 12.12 7.47
CA GLU A 108 -16.70 12.11 6.00
C GLU A 108 -18.11 12.43 5.49
N GLU A 109 -19.14 11.82 6.05
CA GLU A 109 -20.55 12.12 5.70
C GLU A 109 -20.93 13.58 6.05
N ALA A 110 -20.30 14.15 7.08
CA ALA A 110 -20.57 15.53 7.50
C ALA A 110 -19.92 16.54 6.54
N VAL A 111 -18.70 16.23 6.08
CA VAL A 111 -17.96 17.03 5.11
C VAL A 111 -18.64 16.95 3.74
N GLN A 112 -19.09 15.76 3.32
CA GLN A 112 -19.77 15.57 2.04
C GLN A 112 -21.11 16.33 1.97
N LYS A 113 -21.91 16.27 3.04
CA LYS A 113 -23.16 17.06 3.13
C LYS A 113 -22.91 18.57 3.19
N LEU A 114 -21.80 19.01 3.79
CA LEU A 114 -21.40 20.43 3.82
C LEU A 114 -20.92 20.91 2.44
N CYS A 115 -20.21 20.08 1.69
CA CYS A 115 -19.76 20.38 0.33
C CYS A 115 -20.93 20.39 -0.68
N GLU A 116 -21.91 19.48 -0.53
CA GLU A 116 -23.16 19.50 -1.29
C GLU A 116 -24.00 20.75 -0.98
N ALA A 117 -24.04 21.19 0.29
CA ALA A 117 -24.77 22.39 0.70
C ALA A 117 -24.07 23.71 0.30
N ALA A 118 -22.75 23.69 0.06
CA ALA A 118 -21.95 24.88 -0.23
C ALA A 118 -21.77 25.17 -1.72
N LEU A 119 -22.26 24.32 -2.64
CA LEU A 119 -22.17 24.50 -4.11
C LEU A 119 -20.75 24.88 -4.61
N ALA A 120 -19.70 24.38 -3.95
CA ALA A 120 -18.31 24.69 -4.30
C ALA A 120 -17.66 23.48 -5.00
N PRO A 121 -17.81 23.33 -6.33
CA PRO A 121 -17.25 22.18 -7.07
C PRO A 121 -15.73 22.06 -6.92
N HIS A 122 -15.03 23.16 -6.62
CA HIS A 122 -13.58 23.19 -6.39
C HIS A 122 -13.16 22.65 -5.02
N ALA A 123 -13.98 22.82 -3.97
CA ALA A 123 -13.69 22.25 -2.65
C ALA A 123 -13.85 20.72 -2.68
N GLN A 124 -14.87 20.25 -3.40
CA GLN A 124 -15.05 18.83 -3.69
C GLN A 124 -13.87 18.30 -4.54
N ALA A 125 -13.46 19.01 -5.60
CA ALA A 125 -12.32 18.60 -6.42
C ALA A 125 -10.99 18.54 -5.64
N MET A 126 -10.72 19.47 -4.72
CA MET A 126 -9.53 19.40 -3.85
C MET A 126 -9.61 18.24 -2.85
N LEU A 127 -10.77 18.01 -2.24
CA LEU A 127 -10.99 16.86 -1.36
C LEU A 127 -10.80 15.54 -2.12
N ASP A 128 -11.37 15.45 -3.31
CA ASP A 128 -11.24 14.32 -4.23
C ASP A 128 -9.78 14.14 -4.70
N CYS A 129 -8.95 15.20 -4.70
CA CYS A 129 -7.51 15.09 -4.97
C CYS A 129 -6.67 14.73 -3.75
N MET A 130 -7.09 15.13 -2.54
CA MET A 130 -6.33 14.95 -1.32
C MET A 130 -6.59 13.60 -0.63
N LEU A 131 -7.81 13.07 -0.70
CA LEU A 131 -8.16 11.76 -0.15
C LEU A 131 -7.36 10.62 -0.80
N PRO A 132 -7.28 10.50 -2.15
CA PRO A 132 -6.43 9.50 -2.79
C PRO A 132 -4.95 9.67 -2.46
N ARG A 133 -4.48 10.91 -2.23
CA ARG A 133 -3.08 11.17 -1.84
C ARG A 133 -2.80 10.71 -0.41
N GLN A 134 -3.74 10.87 0.52
CA GLN A 134 -3.63 10.37 1.88
C GLN A 134 -3.63 8.83 1.91
N GLU A 135 -4.53 8.20 1.13
CA GLU A 135 -4.56 6.75 0.97
C GLU A 135 -3.27 6.21 0.33
N THR A 136 -2.75 6.91 -0.69
CA THR A 136 -1.48 6.58 -1.34
C THR A 136 -0.32 6.69 -0.37
N TYR A 137 -0.27 7.72 0.48
CA TYR A 137 0.76 7.86 1.51
C TYR A 137 0.70 6.75 2.56
N ALA A 138 -0.50 6.43 3.05
CA ALA A 138 -0.69 5.33 4.00
C ALA A 138 -0.27 3.99 3.38
N SER A 139 -0.62 3.75 2.12
CA SER A 139 -0.22 2.58 1.35
C SER A 139 1.31 2.51 1.16
N LEU A 140 1.95 3.62 0.77
CA LEU A 140 3.41 3.70 0.63
C LEU A 140 4.13 3.43 1.95
N THR A 141 3.61 3.97 3.06
CA THR A 141 4.18 3.76 4.39
C THR A 141 4.05 2.31 4.83
N ALA A 142 2.90 1.68 4.56
CA ALA A 142 2.70 0.26 4.81
C ALA A 142 3.62 -0.62 3.95
N MET A 143 3.77 -0.29 2.66
CA MET A 143 4.70 -0.97 1.75
C MET A 143 6.15 -0.84 2.22
N HIS A 144 6.54 0.35 2.68
CA HIS A 144 7.88 0.60 3.19
C HIS A 144 8.19 -0.29 4.40
N LYS A 145 7.26 -0.36 5.38
CA LYS A 145 7.40 -1.26 6.54
C LYS A 145 7.48 -2.73 6.12
N ALA A 146 6.63 -3.17 5.20
CA ALA A 146 6.63 -4.54 4.71
C ALA A 146 7.94 -4.90 3.99
N VAL A 147 8.50 -3.98 3.19
CA VAL A 147 9.78 -4.18 2.50
C VAL A 147 10.95 -4.22 3.50
N GLN A 148 10.94 -3.38 4.54
CA GLN A 148 11.95 -3.44 5.61
C GLN A 148 11.92 -4.78 6.36
N GLU A 149 10.74 -5.28 6.69
CA GLU A 149 10.59 -6.60 7.31
C GLU A 149 11.09 -7.72 6.39
N GLN A 150 10.79 -7.63 5.09
CA GLN A 150 11.25 -8.58 4.09
C GLN A 150 12.77 -8.54 3.91
N GLU A 151 13.38 -7.36 3.93
CA GLU A 151 14.84 -7.18 3.87
C GLU A 151 15.51 -7.82 5.10
N ALA A 152 14.95 -7.62 6.30
CA ALA A 152 15.45 -8.23 7.52
C ALA A 152 15.36 -9.77 7.47
N GLU A 153 14.27 -10.32 6.93
CA GLU A 153 14.10 -11.77 6.79
C GLU A 153 15.06 -12.37 5.76
N LEU A 154 15.18 -11.76 4.57
CA LEU A 154 16.15 -12.17 3.55
C LEU A 154 17.60 -12.12 4.06
N THR A 155 17.93 -11.12 4.88
CA THR A 155 19.25 -11.01 5.50
C THR A 155 19.52 -12.20 6.43
N ARG A 156 18.54 -12.60 7.24
CA ARG A 156 18.64 -13.80 8.10
C ARG A 156 18.78 -15.08 7.29
N GLU A 157 18.03 -15.24 6.19
CA GLU A 157 18.12 -16.40 5.31
C GLU A 157 19.52 -16.52 4.67
N VAL A 158 20.09 -15.40 4.20
CA VAL A 158 21.46 -15.36 3.63
C VAL A 158 22.50 -15.73 4.69
N GLU A 159 22.37 -15.24 5.92
CA GLU A 159 23.26 -15.60 7.02
C GLU A 159 23.17 -17.08 7.39
N ALA A 160 21.96 -17.64 7.43
CA ALA A 160 21.73 -19.06 7.68
C ALA A 160 22.32 -19.94 6.57
N ALA A 161 22.13 -19.58 5.30
CA ALA A 161 22.70 -20.29 4.16
C ALA A 161 24.24 -20.24 4.16
N ARG A 162 24.82 -19.08 4.49
CA ARG A 162 26.28 -18.93 4.67
C ARG A 162 26.80 -19.82 5.80
N GLN A 163 26.05 -19.96 6.90
CA GLN A 163 26.43 -20.86 7.99
C GLN A 163 26.40 -22.32 7.56
N ALA A 164 25.34 -22.77 6.89
CA ALA A 164 25.23 -24.14 6.37
C ALA A 164 26.36 -24.48 5.36
N LEU A 165 26.76 -23.51 4.54
CA LEU A 165 27.91 -23.67 3.64
C LEU A 165 29.22 -23.84 4.41
N ARG A 166 29.44 -23.09 5.49
CA ARG A 166 30.62 -23.25 6.34
C ARG A 166 30.64 -24.61 7.04
N ASP A 167 29.49 -25.06 7.53
CA ASP A 167 29.37 -26.34 8.24
C ASP A 167 29.62 -27.54 7.29
N THR A 168 29.16 -27.46 6.03
CA THR A 168 29.42 -28.50 5.02
C THR A 168 30.88 -28.50 4.54
N GLN A 169 31.52 -27.33 4.42
CA GLN A 169 32.94 -27.23 4.09
C GLN A 169 33.85 -27.83 5.17
N GLN A 170 33.50 -27.69 6.44
CA GLN A 170 34.28 -28.24 7.56
C GLN A 170 34.15 -29.77 7.70
N GLY A 171 33.14 -30.39 7.07
CA GLY A 171 32.88 -31.84 7.16
C GLY A 171 33.37 -32.70 5.98
N SER A 172 34.05 -32.14 4.96
CA SER A 172 34.11 -32.82 3.65
C SER A 172 35.30 -33.79 3.44
N ARG A 173 34.97 -35.08 3.30
CA ARG A 173 35.75 -36.15 2.62
C ARG A 173 34.81 -37.15 1.89
N SER A 174 34.04 -36.74 0.87
CA SER A 174 33.35 -37.69 -0.03
C SER A 174 32.83 -37.00 -1.30
N SER A 175 32.82 -37.65 -2.46
CA SER A 175 32.35 -37.06 -3.73
C SER A 175 30.86 -36.64 -3.72
N THR A 176 30.04 -37.19 -2.81
CA THR A 176 28.64 -36.78 -2.63
C THR A 176 28.50 -35.38 -2.01
N THR A 177 29.49 -34.93 -1.23
CA THR A 177 29.46 -33.58 -0.64
C THR A 177 29.75 -32.49 -1.66
N GLN A 178 30.48 -32.79 -2.74
CA GLN A 178 30.74 -31.79 -3.81
C GLN A 178 29.44 -31.38 -4.52
N ALA A 179 28.59 -32.34 -4.88
CA ALA A 179 27.28 -32.02 -5.48
C ALA A 179 26.37 -31.22 -4.53
N HIS A 180 26.44 -31.49 -3.23
CA HIS A 180 25.74 -30.70 -2.22
C HIS A 180 26.32 -29.29 -2.06
N LEU A 181 27.64 -29.13 -2.16
CA LEU A 181 28.30 -27.81 -2.16
C LEU A 181 27.91 -27.01 -3.41
N ASP A 182 27.90 -27.62 -4.58
CA ASP A 182 27.52 -26.96 -5.83
C ASP A 182 26.04 -26.52 -5.80
N ALA A 183 25.15 -27.37 -5.27
CA ALA A 183 23.74 -27.02 -5.06
C ALA A 183 23.57 -25.86 -4.05
N ALA A 184 24.29 -25.90 -2.92
CA ALA A 184 24.27 -24.83 -1.92
C ALA A 184 24.85 -23.51 -2.47
N GLN A 185 25.88 -23.58 -3.32
CA GLN A 185 26.41 -22.40 -4.01
C GLN A 185 25.41 -21.81 -5.00
N ALA A 186 24.68 -22.66 -5.74
CA ALA A 186 23.62 -22.21 -6.64
C ALA A 186 22.49 -21.52 -5.85
N GLU A 187 22.01 -22.12 -4.77
CA GLU A 187 21.00 -21.52 -3.88
C GLU A 187 21.47 -20.19 -3.29
N LEU A 188 22.72 -20.12 -2.83
CA LEU A 188 23.31 -18.88 -2.31
C LEU A 188 23.36 -17.79 -3.40
N SER A 189 23.74 -18.15 -4.63
CA SER A 189 23.80 -17.19 -5.73
C SER A 189 22.42 -16.60 -6.06
N VAL A 190 21.38 -17.43 -6.05
CA VAL A 190 19.98 -17.00 -6.27
C VAL A 190 19.49 -16.13 -5.11
N ALA A 191 19.79 -16.51 -3.87
CA ALA A 191 19.46 -15.72 -2.70
C ALA A 191 20.13 -14.34 -2.72
N LEU A 192 21.41 -14.27 -3.10
CA LEU A 192 22.12 -13.00 -3.26
C LEU A 192 21.52 -12.13 -4.36
N GLN A 193 21.16 -12.70 -5.51
CA GLN A 193 20.49 -11.95 -6.58
C GLN A 193 19.14 -11.38 -6.11
N ARG A 194 18.34 -12.15 -5.37
CA ARG A 194 17.08 -11.68 -4.79
C ARG A 194 17.30 -10.56 -3.77
N ALA A 195 18.33 -10.69 -2.93
CA ALA A 195 18.68 -9.66 -1.96
C ALA A 195 19.10 -8.35 -2.65
N GLU A 196 19.93 -8.41 -3.70
CA GLU A 196 20.31 -7.21 -4.45
C GLU A 196 19.12 -6.57 -5.18
N ALA A 197 18.23 -7.36 -5.79
CA ALA A 197 17.01 -6.85 -6.40
C ALA A 197 16.08 -6.15 -5.38
N ALA A 198 15.96 -6.73 -4.17
CA ALA A 198 15.20 -6.13 -3.07
C ALA A 198 15.85 -4.84 -2.56
N LYS A 199 17.19 -4.76 -2.48
CA LYS A 199 17.89 -3.51 -2.14
C LYS A 199 17.66 -2.43 -3.17
N GLU A 200 17.68 -2.77 -4.46
CA GLU A 200 17.45 -1.80 -5.53
C GLU A 200 16.01 -1.26 -5.49
N SER A 201 15.02 -2.13 -5.26
CA SER A 201 13.62 -1.70 -5.11
C SER A 201 13.42 -0.86 -3.85
N HIS A 202 14.02 -1.24 -2.73
CA HIS A 202 14.00 -0.45 -1.49
C HIS A 202 14.62 0.93 -1.70
N ALA A 203 15.76 1.03 -2.39
CA ALA A 203 16.40 2.30 -2.72
C ALA A 203 15.50 3.21 -3.58
N LYS A 204 14.73 2.65 -4.52
CA LYS A 204 13.76 3.40 -5.32
C LYS A 204 12.62 3.96 -4.46
N ILE A 205 12.08 3.14 -3.54
CA ILE A 205 11.02 3.57 -2.61
C ILE A 205 11.55 4.67 -1.69
N MET A 206 12.77 4.54 -1.18
CA MET A 206 13.37 5.56 -0.32
C MET A 206 13.55 6.91 -1.02
N ARG A 207 13.94 6.93 -2.30
CA ARG A 207 13.99 8.16 -3.08
C ARG A 207 12.61 8.81 -3.20
N ALA A 208 11.60 8.02 -3.58
CA ALA A 208 10.23 8.52 -3.69
C ALA A 208 9.69 9.05 -2.34
N TYR A 209 10.01 8.38 -1.22
CA TYR A 209 9.65 8.85 0.12
C TYR A 209 10.31 10.19 0.46
N VAL A 210 11.59 10.37 0.15
CA VAL A 210 12.30 11.65 0.34
C VAL A 210 11.66 12.76 -0.49
N ASP A 211 11.30 12.49 -1.75
CA ASP A 211 10.65 13.47 -2.62
C ASP A 211 9.27 13.88 -2.09
N VAL A 212 8.45 12.91 -1.65
CA VAL A 212 7.14 13.17 -1.05
C VAL A 212 7.28 13.99 0.23
N ARG A 213 8.24 13.64 1.09
CA ARG A 213 8.52 14.37 2.32
C ARG A 213 8.94 15.82 2.03
N ALA A 214 9.86 16.04 1.09
CA ALA A 214 10.27 17.38 0.69
C ALA A 214 9.09 18.20 0.14
N GLY A 215 8.20 17.57 -0.64
CA GLY A 215 6.97 18.18 -1.11
C GLY A 215 6.02 18.59 0.02
N LEU A 216 5.85 17.72 1.03
CA LEU A 216 5.04 18.03 2.22
C LEU A 216 5.64 19.14 3.07
N GLU A 217 6.96 19.13 3.30
CA GLU A 217 7.69 20.19 4.00
C GLU A 217 7.53 21.54 3.28
N HIS A 218 7.62 21.54 1.95
CA HIS A 218 7.40 22.73 1.14
C HIS A 218 5.96 23.26 1.25
N ILE A 219 4.95 22.39 1.14
CA ILE A 219 3.53 22.77 1.31
C ILE A 219 3.30 23.33 2.72
N ALA A 220 3.81 22.66 3.76
CA ALA A 220 3.69 23.11 5.15
C ALA A 220 4.34 24.49 5.36
N THR A 221 5.47 24.75 4.70
CA THR A 221 6.15 26.05 4.73
C THR A 221 5.33 27.14 4.05
N MET A 222 4.79 26.87 2.85
CA MET A 222 3.93 27.84 2.14
C MET A 222 2.66 28.17 2.94
N LEU A 223 2.03 27.16 3.53
CA LEU A 223 0.81 27.30 4.32
C LEU A 223 1.08 27.76 5.76
N GLY A 224 2.34 27.78 6.19
CA GLY A 224 2.77 28.22 7.51
C GLY A 224 2.35 29.67 7.82
N GLN A 225 2.20 30.49 6.79
CA GLN A 225 1.77 31.89 6.87
C GLN A 225 0.27 32.05 7.10
N LEU A 226 -0.53 31.01 6.82
CA LEU A 226 -1.97 31.03 7.05
C LEU A 226 -2.30 30.75 8.53
N PRO A 227 -3.29 31.46 9.09
CA PRO A 227 -3.68 31.27 10.49
C PRO A 227 -4.19 29.85 10.72
N LEU A 228 -3.81 29.27 11.85
CA LEU A 228 -4.38 28.00 12.29
C LEU A 228 -5.84 28.16 12.72
N PRO A 229 -6.65 27.12 12.58
CA PRO A 229 -7.95 27.05 13.22
C PRO A 229 -7.81 27.26 14.75
N PRO A 230 -8.77 27.95 15.38
CA PRO A 230 -8.70 28.23 16.81
C PRO A 230 -8.62 26.94 17.62
N GLY A 231 -7.66 26.89 18.57
CA GLY A 231 -7.45 25.76 19.47
C GLY A 231 -6.48 24.68 18.98
N GLN A 232 -5.87 24.84 17.80
CA GLN A 232 -4.86 23.91 17.30
C GLN A 232 -3.44 24.45 17.42
N LEU A 233 -2.52 23.59 17.86
CA LEU A 233 -1.09 23.89 17.88
C LEU A 233 -0.43 23.48 16.55
N PRO A 234 0.62 24.19 16.09
CA PRO A 234 1.42 23.75 14.96
C PRO A 234 1.98 22.34 15.22
N VAL A 235 1.75 21.42 14.28
CA VAL A 235 2.30 20.07 14.38
C VAL A 235 3.77 20.11 13.94
N PRO A 236 4.71 19.61 14.76
CA PRO A 236 6.10 19.51 14.35
C PRO A 236 6.25 18.50 13.22
N ILE A 237 7.13 18.79 12.26
CA ILE A 237 7.41 17.89 11.14
C ILE A 237 8.34 16.78 11.62
N SER A 238 7.82 15.55 11.65
CA SER A 238 8.56 14.32 11.95
C SER A 238 7.97 13.17 11.16
N GLU A 239 8.70 12.05 11.03
CA GLU A 239 8.26 10.91 10.20
C GLU A 239 6.91 10.35 10.64
N ASP A 240 6.65 10.35 11.95
CA ASP A 240 5.40 9.86 12.54
C ASP A 240 4.24 10.86 12.42
N THR A 241 4.54 12.15 12.21
CA THR A 241 3.56 13.25 12.21
C THR A 241 3.32 13.85 10.82
N LEU A 242 3.94 13.34 9.76
CA LEU A 242 3.74 13.83 8.39
C LEU A 242 2.26 13.78 7.95
N GLY A 243 1.53 12.74 8.37
CA GLY A 243 0.08 12.64 8.14
C GLY A 243 -0.71 13.76 8.83
N ASP A 244 -0.33 14.09 10.07
CA ASP A 244 -0.96 15.17 10.84
C ASP A 244 -0.62 16.55 10.26
N VAL A 245 0.62 16.74 9.78
CA VAL A 245 1.04 17.97 9.08
C VAL A 245 0.23 18.17 7.80
N LEU A 246 -0.04 17.11 7.03
CA LEU A 246 -0.90 17.16 5.85
C LEU A 246 -2.35 17.51 6.25
N ALA A 247 -2.89 16.88 7.29
CA ALA A 247 -4.24 17.18 7.79
C ALA A 247 -4.36 18.65 8.25
N GLN A 248 -3.37 19.16 8.98
CA GLN A 248 -3.32 20.56 9.40
C GLN A 248 -3.20 21.51 8.19
N SER A 249 -2.37 21.16 7.20
CA SER A 249 -2.22 21.92 5.95
C SER A 249 -3.54 22.05 5.20
N HIS A 250 -4.28 20.94 5.09
CA HIS A 250 -5.62 20.92 4.52
C HIS A 250 -6.58 21.84 5.30
N GLN A 251 -6.57 21.76 6.63
CA GLN A 251 -7.48 22.57 7.45
C GLN A 251 -7.20 24.08 7.35
N ARG A 252 -5.92 24.47 7.20
CA ARG A 252 -5.51 25.85 6.91
C ARG A 252 -6.04 26.32 5.55
N LEU A 253 -5.87 25.51 4.50
CA LEU A 253 -6.40 25.81 3.17
C LEU A 253 -7.93 25.98 3.17
N ALA A 254 -8.64 25.05 3.80
CA ALA A 254 -10.10 25.11 3.91
C ALA A 254 -10.58 26.37 4.66
N SER A 255 -9.84 26.79 5.70
CA SER A 255 -10.16 28.00 6.46
C SER A 255 -9.86 29.28 5.66
N ALA A 256 -8.73 29.32 4.94
CA ALA A 256 -8.38 30.42 4.06
C ALA A 256 -9.41 30.60 2.95
N LEU A 257 -9.86 29.51 2.33
CA LEU A 257 -10.88 29.53 1.30
C LEU A 257 -12.21 30.09 1.83
N LYS A 258 -12.66 29.63 3.00
CA LYS A 258 -13.84 30.20 3.68
C LYS A 258 -13.70 31.70 3.92
N PHE A 259 -12.55 32.15 4.40
CA PHE A 259 -12.29 33.58 4.62
C PHE A 259 -12.35 34.39 3.32
N ILE A 260 -11.77 33.89 2.24
CA ILE A 260 -11.80 34.58 0.95
C ILE A 260 -13.25 34.69 0.41
N HIS A 261 -14.05 33.64 0.56
CA HIS A 261 -15.48 33.69 0.19
C HIS A 261 -16.30 34.67 1.03
N THR A 262 -15.86 35.00 2.26
CA THR A 262 -16.50 36.05 3.07
C THR A 262 -16.16 37.48 2.62
N LEU A 263 -15.21 37.64 1.70
CA LEU A 263 -14.83 38.93 1.12
C LEU A 263 -15.46 39.09 -0.27
N PRO A 264 -16.57 39.86 -0.44
CA PRO A 264 -17.33 39.90 -1.68
C PRO A 264 -16.53 40.37 -2.91
N LYS A 265 -15.52 41.22 -2.70
CA LYS A 265 -14.60 41.68 -3.76
C LYS A 265 -13.48 40.69 -4.07
N ALA A 266 -13.04 39.89 -3.10
CA ALA A 266 -11.96 38.91 -3.29
C ALA A 266 -12.50 37.61 -3.92
N GLY A 267 -13.72 37.19 -3.57
CA GLY A 267 -14.41 36.09 -4.24
C GLY A 267 -14.63 36.39 -5.73
N ALA A 268 -15.11 37.61 -6.05
CA ALA A 268 -15.28 38.02 -7.45
C ALA A 268 -13.96 38.12 -8.23
N LEU A 269 -12.86 38.56 -7.60
CA LEU A 269 -11.54 38.61 -8.23
C LEU A 269 -10.93 37.22 -8.46
N LEU A 270 -11.14 36.28 -7.54
CA LEU A 270 -10.71 34.90 -7.71
C LEU A 270 -11.50 34.17 -8.78
N GLU A 271 -12.82 34.35 -8.84
CA GLU A 271 -13.63 33.84 -9.95
C GLU A 271 -13.15 34.39 -11.29
N LEU A 272 -12.79 35.68 -11.34
CA LEU A 272 -12.28 36.32 -12.55
C LEU A 272 -10.88 35.80 -12.96
N MET A 273 -9.98 35.58 -12.00
CA MET A 273 -8.65 35.00 -12.24
C MET A 273 -8.73 33.52 -12.64
N LEU A 274 -9.60 32.74 -11.99
CA LEU A 274 -9.84 31.34 -12.33
C LEU A 274 -10.44 31.19 -13.74
N MET A 275 -11.34 32.10 -14.12
CA MET A 275 -11.86 32.15 -15.50
C MET A 275 -10.77 32.48 -16.53
N GLN A 276 -9.87 33.42 -16.21
CA GLN A 276 -8.74 33.75 -17.10
C GLN A 276 -7.73 32.61 -17.28
N GLU A 277 -7.47 31.81 -16.25
CA GLU A 277 -6.60 30.63 -16.37
C GLU A 277 -7.25 29.52 -17.20
N SER A 278 -8.56 29.30 -17.08
CA SER A 278 -9.29 28.34 -17.93
C SER A 278 -9.35 28.74 -19.40
N ASP A 279 -9.43 30.04 -19.70
CA ASP A 279 -9.43 30.55 -21.08
C ASP A 279 -8.03 30.47 -21.73
N GLN A 280 -6.95 30.63 -20.95
CA GLN A 280 -5.58 30.46 -21.46
C GLN A 280 -5.22 29.00 -21.75
N LEU A 281 -5.82 28.04 -21.04
CA LEU A 281 -5.62 26.60 -21.29
C LEU A 281 -6.43 26.09 -22.49
N THR A 282 -7.53 26.75 -22.85
CA THR A 282 -8.34 26.42 -24.03
C THR A 282 -7.88 27.13 -25.31
N SER A 283 -7.16 28.25 -25.21
CA SER A 283 -6.62 28.98 -26.36
C SER A 283 -5.25 28.48 -26.87
N ASN A 284 -4.58 27.58 -26.14
CA ASN A 284 -3.26 27.02 -26.51
C ASN A 284 -3.33 25.57 -27.05
N ASN A 285 -4.53 25.04 -27.29
CA ASN A 285 -4.79 23.83 -28.08
C ASN A 285 -5.49 24.20 -29.38
#